data_AF-A0A7J8S0H3-F1
#
_entry.id   AF-A0A7J8S0H3-F1
#
_cell.length_a   1.000
_cell.length_b   1.000
_cell.length_c   1.000
_cell.angle_alpha   90.00
_cell.angle_beta   90.00
_cell.angle_gamma   90.00
#
_symmetry.space_group_name_H-M   'P 1'
#
loop_
_entity.id
_entity.type
_entity.pdbx_description
1 polymer ?
#
loop_
_entity_poly.entity_id
_entity_poly.type
_entity_poly.pdbx_seq_one_letter_code
_entity_poly.pdbx_strand_id
1 'polypeptide(L)'
;MADAKERKILVAVDEGLESMYALSWSLHNLISQTSNDTIILIYAKPPRTVYTSPDGYLFSPDMLASIDKCRNDLASSIIEKAKKMCREQGDNE
;
A
#
# COMPACT_ATOMS: atom_id res chain seq x y z
N MET A 1 3.05 18.63 -31.64
CA MET A 1 2.68 18.70 -30.22
C MET A 1 2.69 17.28 -29.72
N ALA A 2 3.66 16.90 -28.89
CA ALA A 2 3.77 15.53 -28.40
C ALA A 2 2.58 15.28 -27.47
N ASP A 3 1.76 14.29 -27.81
CA ASP A 3 0.73 13.74 -26.94
C ASP A 3 1.41 13.38 -25.61
N ALA A 4 1.13 14.15 -24.56
CA ALA A 4 1.74 13.97 -23.26
C ALA A 4 1.16 12.69 -22.66
N LYS A 5 1.75 11.56 -23.03
CA LYS A 5 1.38 10.23 -22.56
C LYS A 5 1.28 10.26 -21.03
N GLU A 6 0.07 10.07 -20.51
CA GLU A 6 -0.19 10.02 -19.07
C GLU A 6 0.80 9.06 -18.41
N ARG A 7 1.59 9.59 -17.46
CA ARG A 7 2.59 8.82 -16.75
C ARG A 7 1.93 8.16 -15.56
N LYS A 8 2.17 6.86 -15.39
CA LYS A 8 1.71 6.09 -14.22
C LYS A 8 2.91 5.76 -13.35
N ILE A 9 2.84 6.15 -12.08
CA ILE A 9 3.91 5.95 -11.10
C ILE A 9 3.38 4.96 -10.06
N LEU A 10 3.98 3.78 -10.00
CA LEU A 10 3.64 2.76 -9.02
C LEU A 10 4.56 2.89 -7.81
N VAL A 11 3.98 3.03 -6.62
CA VAL A 11 4.73 3.11 -5.36
C VAL A 11 4.27 1.98 -4.45
N ALA A 12 5.23 1.11 -4.08
CA ALA A 12 5.01 0.05 -3.11
C ALA A 12 5.17 0.61 -1.70
N VAL A 13 4.21 0.29 -0.83
CA VAL A 13 4.21 0.69 0.57
C VAL A 13 4.05 -0.54 1.47
N ASP A 14 4.64 -0.47 2.65
CA ASP A 14 4.54 -1.49 3.70
C ASP A 14 4.37 -0.81 5.08
N GLU A 15 4.57 -1.57 6.15
CA GLU A 15 4.45 -1.10 7.53
C GLU A 15 5.61 -0.19 7.97
N GLY A 16 6.72 -0.25 7.23
CA GLY A 16 7.96 0.41 7.55
C GLY A 16 7.89 1.92 7.35
N LEU A 17 8.66 2.64 8.17
CA LEU A 17 8.85 4.08 7.99
C LEU A 17 9.58 4.40 6.68
N GLU A 18 10.48 3.51 6.26
CA GLU A 18 11.26 3.67 5.04
C GLU A 18 10.39 3.70 3.78
N SER A 19 9.33 2.88 3.70
CA SER A 19 8.42 2.90 2.56
C SER A 19 7.54 4.16 2.55
N MET A 20 7.15 4.66 3.72
CA MET A 20 6.43 5.94 3.85
C MET A 20 7.32 7.13 3.46
N TYR A 21 8.61 7.09 3.83
CA TYR A 21 9.58 8.08 3.39
C TYR A 21 9.76 8.03 1.86
N ALA A 22 9.92 6.84 1.29
CA ALA A 22 10.01 6.66 -0.16
C ALA A 22 8.77 7.19 -0.89
N LEU A 23 7.57 7.01 -0.32
CA LEU A 23 6.34 7.62 -0.82
C LEU A 23 6.43 9.14 -0.80
N SER A 24 6.75 9.76 0.35
CA SER A 24 6.89 11.22 0.46
C SER A 24 7.89 11.78 -0.54
N TRP A 25 9.05 11.12 -0.69
CA TRP A 25 10.05 11.50 -1.67
C TRP A 25 9.50 11.39 -3.10
N SER A 26 8.77 10.31 -3.42
CA SER A 26 8.15 10.11 -4.73
C SER A 26 7.13 11.20 -5.05
N LEU A 27 6.27 11.55 -4.08
CA LEU A 27 5.29 12.63 -4.23
C LEU A 27 5.99 13.97 -4.54
N HIS A 28 7.08 14.27 -3.84
CA HIS A 28 7.79 15.54 -3.99
C HIS A 28 8.63 15.64 -5.26
N ASN A 29 9.24 14.54 -5.72
CA ASN A 29 10.24 14.58 -6.79
C ASN A 29 9.71 14.08 -8.14
N LEU A 30 8.68 13.23 -8.16
CA LEU A 30 8.23 12.57 -9.38
C LEU A 30 6.93 13.14 -9.94
N ILE A 31 6.06 13.69 -9.09
CA ILE A 31 4.83 14.34 -9.54
C ILE A 31 5.18 15.76 -9.97
N SER A 32 4.89 16.10 -11.22
CA SER A 32 4.88 17.51 -11.64
C SER A 32 3.45 18.03 -11.64
N GLN A 33 3.23 19.25 -11.16
CA GLN A 33 1.94 19.95 -11.27
C GLN A 33 1.51 20.17 -12.74
N THR A 34 2.47 20.07 -13.68
CA THR A 34 2.25 20.30 -15.11
C THR A 34 1.92 19.03 -15.91
N SER A 35 1.99 17.85 -15.28
CA SER A 35 1.69 16.56 -15.92
C SER A 35 0.47 15.89 -15.28
N ASN A 36 -0.32 15.21 -16.12
CA ASN A 36 -1.38 14.29 -15.67
C ASN A 36 -0.76 12.98 -15.16
N ASP A 37 0.00 13.07 -14.07
CA ASP A 37 0.62 11.91 -13.44
C ASP A 37 -0.40 11.18 -12.57
N THR A 38 -0.50 9.85 -12.75
CA THR A 38 -1.32 8.99 -11.90
C THR A 38 -0.44 8.19 -10.95
N ILE A 39 -0.65 8.33 -9.65
CA ILE A 39 -0.01 7.48 -8.64
C ILE A 39 -0.88 6.26 -8.33
N ILE A 40 -0.24 5.10 -8.38
CA ILE A 40 -0.82 3.82 -8.01
C ILE A 40 -0.10 3.36 -6.75
N LEU A 41 -0.85 3.19 -5.66
CA LEU A 41 -0.33 2.66 -4.40
C LEU A 41 -0.54 1.14 -4.35
N ILE A 42 0.50 0.39 -4.01
CA ILE A 42 0.40 -1.07 -3.86
C ILE A 42 0.95 -1.53 -2.51
N TYR A 43 0.21 -2.41 -1.84
CA TYR A 43 0.64 -3.11 -0.64
C TYR A 43 0.68 -4.62 -0.93
N ALA A 44 1.83 -5.24 -0.72
CA ALA A 44 1.99 -6.68 -0.91
C ALA A 44 1.59 -7.42 0.38
N LYS A 45 0.44 -8.11 0.38
CA LYS A 45 0.04 -8.94 1.51
C LYS A 45 0.98 -10.14 1.63
N PRO A 46 1.69 -10.34 2.75
CA PRO A 46 2.54 -11.51 2.95
C PRO A 46 1.74 -12.80 2.76
N PRO A 47 2.30 -13.90 2.23
CA PRO A 47 1.59 -15.18 2.09
C PRO A 47 1.00 -15.67 3.41
N ARG A 48 -0.12 -16.41 3.35
CA ARG A 48 -0.68 -17.07 4.54
C ARG A 48 0.30 -18.16 4.99
N THR A 49 0.92 -17.98 6.15
CA THR A 49 1.63 -19.06 6.82
C THR A 49 0.61 -19.97 7.49
N VAL A 50 0.38 -21.15 6.91
CA VAL A 50 -0.46 -22.17 7.55
C VAL A 50 0.46 -23.00 8.44
N TYR A 51 0.48 -22.69 9.73
CA TYR A 51 1.15 -23.55 10.70
C TYR A 51 0.27 -24.77 10.96
N THR A 52 0.77 -25.93 10.57
CA THR A 52 0.21 -27.21 11.03
C THR A 52 0.68 -27.41 12.46
N SER A 53 -0.23 -27.66 13.40
CA SER A 53 0.20 -28.05 14.74
C SER A 53 1.02 -29.36 14.65
N PRO A 54 1.94 -29.64 15.59
CA PRO A 54 2.65 -30.91 15.63
C PRO A 54 1.71 -32.13 15.63
N ASP A 55 0.47 -31.94 16.09
CA ASP A 55 -0.58 -32.97 16.15
C ASP A 55 -1.47 -32.99 14.89
N GLY A 56 -1.10 -32.27 13.82
CA GLY A 56 -1.85 -32.24 12.57
C GLY A 56 -3.14 -31.41 12.60
N TYR A 57 -3.42 -30.69 13.69
CA TYR A 57 -4.60 -29.86 13.83
C TYR A 57 -4.40 -28.55 13.06
N LEU A 58 -5.13 -28.42 11.95
CA LEU A 58 -5.28 -27.16 11.21
C LEU A 58 -6.07 -26.18 12.08
N PHE A 59 -5.72 -24.89 12.02
CA PHE A 59 -6.55 -23.84 12.63
C PHE A 59 -8.02 -24.04 12.22
N SER A 60 -8.95 -23.86 13.17
CA SER A 60 -10.36 -23.88 12.85
C SER A 60 -10.67 -22.83 11.77
N PRO A 61 -11.70 -23.06 10.93
CA PRO A 61 -12.11 -22.10 9.92
C PRO A 61 -12.31 -20.67 10.47
N ASP A 62 -12.86 -20.57 11.68
CA ASP A 62 -13.08 -19.28 12.36
C ASP A 62 -11.78 -18.58 12.76
N MET A 63 -10.76 -19.34 13.19
CA MET A 63 -9.44 -18.78 13.46
C MET A 63 -8.77 -18.30 12.17
N LEU A 64 -8.84 -19.08 11.09
CA LEU A 64 -8.32 -18.68 9.79
C LEU A 64 -9.00 -17.41 9.27
N ALA A 65 -10.33 -17.32 9.38
CA ALA A 65 -11.08 -16.14 9.01
C ALA A 65 -10.69 -14.90 9.84
N SER A 66 -10.43 -15.09 11.14
CA SER A 66 -9.98 -14.01 12.02
C SER A 66 -8.58 -13.51 11.65
N ILE A 67 -7.65 -14.42 11.33
CA ILE A 67 -6.31 -14.08 10.85
C ILE A 67 -6.38 -13.28 9.54
N ASP A 68 -7.25 -13.70 8.62
CA ASP A 68 -7.44 -12.99 7.36
C ASP A 68 -8.01 -11.60 7.53
N LYS A 69 -8.99 -11.47 8.41
CA LYS A 69 -9.57 -10.18 8.75
C LYS A 69 -8.49 -9.24 9.27
N CYS A 70 -7.70 -9.69 10.24
CA CYS A 70 -6.58 -8.90 10.77
C CYS A 70 -5.59 -8.46 9.67
N ARG A 71 -5.20 -9.38 8.78
CA ARG A 71 -4.30 -9.08 7.65
C ARG A 71 -4.90 -8.09 6.64
N ASN A 72 -6.20 -8.19 6.40
CA ASN A 72 -6.93 -7.25 5.53
C ASN A 72 -7.06 -5.87 6.16
N ASP A 73 -7.34 -5.81 7.47
CA ASP A 73 -7.46 -4.57 8.23
C ASP A 73 -6.12 -3.84 8.26
N LEU A 74 -5.02 -4.55 8.49
CA LEU A 74 -3.67 -4.01 8.43
C LEU A 74 -3.33 -3.45 7.04
N ALA A 75 -3.58 -4.23 5.99
CA ALA A 75 -3.36 -3.76 4.62
C ALA A 75 -4.19 -2.50 4.29
N SER A 76 -5.44 -2.45 4.75
CA SER A 76 -6.32 -1.30 4.56
C SER A 76 -5.80 -0.07 5.30
N SER A 77 -5.35 -0.25 6.55
CA SER A 77 -4.77 0.83 7.37
C SER A 77 -3.53 1.45 6.71
N ILE A 78 -2.63 0.62 6.16
CA ILE A 78 -1.42 1.09 5.48
C ILE A 78 -1.77 1.88 4.22
N ILE A 79 -2.68 1.35 3.40
CA ILE A 79 -3.13 2.03 2.18
C ILE A 79 -3.85 3.34 2.52
N GLU A 80 -4.69 3.38 3.55
CA GLU A 80 -5.36 4.61 3.97
C GLU A 80 -4.37 5.66 4.49
N LYS A 81 -3.35 5.25 5.25
CA LYS A 81 -2.25 6.14 5.66
C LYS A 81 -1.51 6.71 4.46
N ALA A 82 -1.15 5.87 3.49
CA ALA A 82 -0.47 6.31 2.26
C ALA A 82 -1.34 7.27 1.44
N LYS A 83 -2.65 6.97 1.27
CA LYS A 83 -3.60 7.87 0.59
C LYS A 83 -3.73 9.21 1.31
N LYS A 84 -3.72 9.22 2.64
CA LYS A 84 -3.77 10.46 3.43
C LYS A 84 -2.57 11.34 3.11
N MET A 85 -1.36 10.78 3.04
CA MET A 85 -0.16 11.52 2.64
C MET A 85 -0.29 12.10 1.22
N CYS A 86 -0.86 11.35 0.28
CA CYS A 86 -1.11 11.88 -1.08
C CYS A 86 -2.06 13.08 -1.10
N ARG A 87 -3.08 13.11 -0.23
CA ARG A 87 -4.03 14.23 -0.13
C ARG A 87 -3.40 15.45 0.52
N GLU A 88 -2.66 15.26 1.62
CA GLU A 88 -1.98 16.35 2.33
C GLU A 88 -0.97 17.09 1.45
N GLN A 89 -0.37 16.40 0.46
CA GLN A 89 0.54 17.02 -0.49
C GLN A 89 -0.17 17.77 -1.63
N GLY A 90 -1.46 17.50 -1.86
CA GLY A 90 -2.30 18.20 -2.84
C GLY A 90 -2.99 19.45 -2.28
N ASP A 91 -3.21 19.52 -0.96
CA ASP A 91 -3.91 20.62 -0.27
C ASP A 91 -2.95 21.70 0.30
N ASN A 92 -1.63 21.50 0.22
CA ASN A 92 -0.63 22.50 0.61
C ASN A 92 -0.28 23.42 -0.58
N GLU A 93 -1.28 24.17 -1.06
CA GLU A 93 -1.13 25.47 -1.74
C GLU A 93 -2.42 26.30 -1.66
#